data_AF-A0A934RMF0-F1
#
_entry.id   AF-A0A934RMF0-F1
#
_cell.length_a   1.000
_cell.length_b   1.000
_cell.length_c   1.000
_cell.angle_alpha   90.00
_cell.angle_beta   90.00
_cell.angle_gamma   90.00
#
_symmetry.space_group_name_H-M   'P 1'
#
loop_
_entity.id
_entity.type
_entity.pdbx_description
1 polymer ?
#
loop_
_entity_poly.entity_id
_entity_poly.type
_entity_poly.pdbx_seq_one_letter_code
_entity_poly.pdbx_strand_id
1 'polypeptide(L)'
;MLMHPDCPLADFTAKLARIPLGSSTGWAHGRRYLLTRLQVAGGGGEKLIGEAADGSDYISLNLYHLRKGKLLRPCEMSARKVIDFVQGLEFSPPGTTGQPD
;
A
#
# COMPACT_ATOMS: atom_id res chain seq x y z
N MET A 1 -17.75 -5.72 1.85
CA MET A 1 -18.08 -5.14 0.54
C MET A 1 -17.29 -5.91 -0.53
N LEU A 2 -17.91 -6.88 -1.19
CA LEU A 2 -17.33 -7.58 -2.36
C LEU A 2 -17.57 -6.69 -3.58
N MET A 3 -16.54 -6.33 -4.35
CA MET A 3 -16.57 -5.24 -5.32
C MET A 3 -16.00 -5.69 -6.68
N HIS A 4 -16.62 -5.19 -7.75
CA HIS A 4 -16.47 -5.58 -9.16
C HIS A 4 -15.11 -5.17 -9.78
N PRO A 5 -14.66 -5.85 -10.86
CA PRO A 5 -13.30 -5.78 -11.43
C PRO A 5 -12.94 -4.53 -12.24
N ASP A 6 -13.85 -3.58 -12.48
CA ASP A 6 -13.64 -2.40 -13.35
C ASP A 6 -13.24 -1.11 -12.58
N CYS A 7 -12.62 -1.25 -11.40
CA CYS A 7 -12.60 -0.22 -10.36
C CYS A 7 -11.17 0.29 -10.04
N PRO A 8 -10.99 1.57 -9.59
CA PRO A 8 -9.74 2.15 -9.05
C PRO A 8 -8.92 1.28 -8.07
N LEU A 9 -9.46 0.15 -7.63
CA LEU A 9 -8.76 -0.87 -6.87
C LEU A 9 -7.65 -1.58 -7.66
N ALA A 10 -7.73 -1.65 -9.01
CA ALA A 10 -6.69 -2.26 -9.84
C ALA A 10 -5.37 -1.48 -9.74
N ASP A 11 -5.42 -0.17 -10.01
CA ASP A 11 -4.29 0.75 -9.82
C ASP A 11 -3.81 0.79 -8.37
N PHE A 12 -4.73 0.87 -7.41
CA PHE A 12 -4.40 0.78 -5.99
C PHE A 12 -3.61 -0.49 -5.66
N THR A 13 -4.07 -1.66 -6.11
CA THR A 13 -3.40 -2.92 -5.76
C THR A 13 -2.05 -3.05 -6.46
N ALA A 14 -1.98 -2.65 -7.73
CA ALA A 14 -0.72 -2.67 -8.47
C ALA A 14 0.31 -1.75 -7.78
N LYS A 15 -0.12 -0.57 -7.32
CA LYS A 15 0.75 0.38 -6.63
C LYS A 15 1.17 -0.10 -5.24
N LEU A 16 0.26 -0.68 -4.46
CA LEU A 16 0.57 -1.35 -3.20
C LEU A 16 1.61 -2.46 -3.40
N ALA A 17 1.45 -3.27 -4.45
CA ALA A 17 2.33 -4.39 -4.75
C ALA A 17 3.76 -3.98 -5.11
N ARG A 18 3.97 -2.75 -5.60
CA ARG A 18 5.29 -2.20 -5.92
C ARG A 18 6.06 -1.76 -4.68
N ILE A 19 5.40 -1.49 -3.54
CA ILE A 19 6.09 -1.12 -2.29
C ILE A 19 6.91 -2.32 -1.82
N PRO A 20 8.23 -2.21 -1.57
CA PRO A 20 9.02 -3.35 -1.10
C PRO A 20 8.45 -3.96 0.19
N LEU A 21 8.57 -5.28 0.33
CA LEU A 21 8.35 -5.92 1.64
C LEU A 21 9.41 -5.42 2.63
N GLY A 22 9.01 -5.28 3.89
CA GLY A 22 9.82 -4.67 4.93
C GLY A 22 9.67 -3.15 4.95
N SER A 23 10.69 -2.47 5.45
CA SER A 23 10.67 -1.03 5.66
C SER A 23 11.11 -0.28 4.40
N SER A 24 10.38 0.77 4.07
CA SER A 24 10.70 1.71 2.98
C SER A 24 10.30 3.13 3.37
N THR A 25 10.69 4.12 2.57
CA THR A 25 10.25 5.50 2.75
C THR A 25 9.58 5.99 1.49
N GLY A 26 8.61 6.89 1.64
CA GLY A 26 7.89 7.48 0.52
C GLY A 26 7.29 8.83 0.88
N TRP A 27 6.73 9.49 -0.11
CA TRP A 27 6.07 10.78 0.02
C TRP A 27 4.62 10.66 -0.40
N ALA A 28 3.71 11.28 0.37
CA ALA A 28 2.31 11.39 0.01
C ALA A 28 1.77 12.70 0.57
N HIS A 29 0.96 13.41 -0.21
CA HIS A 29 0.34 14.69 0.20
C HIS A 29 1.35 15.71 0.76
N GLY A 30 2.56 15.77 0.17
CA GLY A 30 3.62 16.68 0.61
C GLY A 30 4.32 16.28 1.92
N ARG A 31 4.08 15.07 2.44
CA ARG A 31 4.68 14.56 3.68
C ARG A 31 5.51 13.32 3.44
N ARG A 32 6.59 13.16 4.20
CA ARG A 32 7.41 11.96 4.20
C ARG A 32 6.83 10.91 5.15
N TYR A 33 6.74 9.67 4.71
CA TYR A 33 6.25 8.54 5.49
C TYR A 33 7.33 7.46 5.63
N LEU A 34 7.41 6.86 6.82
CA LEU A 34 8.01 5.56 7.06
C LEU A 34 6.96 4.49 6.76
N LEU A 35 7.24 3.64 5.79
CA LEU A 35 6.34 2.60 5.32
C LEU A 35 6.85 1.24 5.77
N THR A 36 5.93 0.37 6.18
CA THR A 36 6.23 -1.05 6.43
C THR A 36 5.18 -1.90 5.73
N ARG A 37 5.59 -2.69 4.74
CA ARG A 37 4.72 -3.67 4.07
C ARG A 37 5.09 -5.08 4.51
N LEU A 38 4.10 -5.86 4.93
CA LEU A 38 4.27 -7.22 5.43
C LEU A 38 3.33 -8.17 4.70
N GLN A 39 3.73 -9.44 4.57
CA GLN A 39 2.78 -10.50 4.22
C GLN A 39 1.99 -10.90 5.48
N VAL A 40 0.71 -11.18 5.30
CA VAL A 40 -0.19 -11.67 6.35
C VAL A 40 -0.98 -12.87 5.84
N ALA A 41 -1.72 -13.54 6.73
CA ALA A 41 -2.57 -14.69 6.39
C ALA A 41 -1.82 -15.80 5.62
N GLY A 42 -0.59 -16.10 6.02
CA GLY A 42 0.24 -17.13 5.37
C GLY A 42 0.60 -16.81 3.91
N GLY A 43 0.68 -15.53 3.55
CA GLY A 43 0.93 -15.08 2.17
C GLY A 43 -0.35 -14.81 1.36
N GLY A 44 -1.53 -15.12 1.90
CA GLY A 44 -2.83 -14.81 1.30
C GLY A 44 -3.26 -13.34 1.43
N GLY A 45 -2.42 -12.49 2.00
CA GLY A 45 -2.69 -11.07 2.14
C GLY A 45 -1.46 -10.25 2.45
N GLU A 46 -1.67 -8.95 2.50
CA GLU A 46 -0.63 -7.95 2.71
C GLU A 46 -1.11 -6.92 3.73
N LYS A 47 -0.22 -6.43 4.58
CA LYS A 47 -0.45 -5.31 5.47
C LYS A 47 0.46 -4.17 5.06
N LEU A 48 -0.06 -2.95 5.02
CA LEU A 48 0.74 -1.74 4.91
C LEU A 48 0.49 -0.88 6.15
N ILE A 49 1.58 -0.40 6.73
CA ILE A 49 1.61 0.64 7.75
C ILE A 49 2.39 1.81 7.17
N GLY A 50 1.89 3.02 7.33
CA GLY A 50 2.57 4.25 6.97
C GLY A 50 2.47 5.26 8.11
N GLU A 51 3.60 5.65 8.67
CA GLU A 51 3.71 6.65 9.72
C GLU A 51 4.35 7.91 9.14
N ALA A 52 3.68 9.06 9.25
CA ALA A 52 4.30 10.31 8.84
C ALA A 52 5.55 10.55 9.70
N ALA A 53 6.64 10.98 9.07
CA ALA A 53 7.92 11.19 9.75
C ALA A 53 7.86 12.30 10.81
N ASP A 54 6.85 13.16 10.75
CA ASP A 54 6.53 14.21 11.72
C ASP A 54 5.47 13.78 12.77
N GLY A 55 4.96 12.55 12.69
CA GLY A 55 3.91 12.02 13.57
C GLY A 55 2.51 12.58 13.32
N SER A 56 2.31 13.38 12.25
CA SER A 56 1.03 14.07 12.00
C SER A 56 -0.06 13.19 11.39
N ASP A 57 0.30 12.04 10.84
CA ASP A 57 -0.63 11.16 10.14
C ASP A 57 -0.22 9.69 10.25
N TYR A 58 -1.23 8.82 10.15
CA TYR A 58 -1.08 7.38 10.25
C TYR A 58 -1.99 6.70 9.23
N ILE A 59 -1.43 5.70 8.53
CA ILE A 59 -2.11 4.87 7.55
C ILE A 59 -1.90 3.41 7.91
N SER A 60 -2.98 2.63 7.95
CA SER A 60 -2.89 1.18 8.18
C SER A 60 -4.02 0.45 7.46
N LEU A 61 -3.65 -0.58 6.71
CA LEU A 61 -4.57 -1.39 5.92
C LEU A 61 -4.09 -2.84 5.83
N ASN A 62 -5.04 -3.75 5.68
CA ASN A 62 -4.80 -5.10 5.19
C ASN A 62 -5.51 -5.28 3.84
N LEU A 63 -4.85 -5.93 2.88
CA LEU A 63 -5.44 -6.38 1.63
C LEU A 63 -5.37 -7.91 1.57
N TYR A 64 -6.52 -8.57 1.52
CA TYR A 64 -6.60 -10.03 1.41
C TYR A 64 -6.90 -10.44 -0.03
N HIS A 65 -6.19 -11.46 -0.50
CA HIS A 65 -6.39 -12.08 -1.81
C HIS A 65 -7.26 -13.31 -1.61
N LEU A 66 -8.53 -13.20 -2.00
CA LEU A 66 -9.53 -14.26 -1.84
C LEU A 66 -9.82 -14.91 -3.20
N ARG A 67 -10.36 -16.14 -3.19
CA ARG A 67 -10.74 -16.86 -4.43
C ARG A 67 -11.72 -16.08 -5.32
N LYS A 68 -12.54 -15.21 -4.73
CA LYS A 68 -13.56 -14.40 -5.42
C LYS A 68 -13.18 -12.92 -5.58
N GLY A 69 -11.91 -12.56 -5.37
CA GLY A 69 -11.43 -11.19 -5.53
C GLY A 69 -10.62 -10.69 -4.32
N LYS A 70 -10.44 -9.37 -4.23
CA LYS A 70 -9.63 -8.75 -3.18
C LYS A 70 -10.53 -8.10 -2.12
N LEU A 71 -10.09 -8.14 -0.86
CA LEU A 71 -10.79 -7.51 0.26
C LEU A 71 -9.86 -6.53 0.96
N LEU A 72 -10.15 -5.23 0.84
CA LEU A 72 -9.45 -4.16 1.56
C LEU A 72 -10.08 -3.98 2.97
N ARG A 73 -9.22 -3.90 3.99
CA ARG A 73 -9.57 -3.69 5.40
C ARG A 73 -8.68 -2.61 6.02
N PRO A 74 -9.09 -1.35 5.99
CA PRO A 74 -8.44 -0.27 6.75
C PRO A 74 -8.56 -0.49 8.26
N CYS A 75 -7.56 -0.04 9.04
CA CYS A 75 -7.62 -0.02 10.49
C CYS A 75 -8.03 1.38 10.97
N GLU A 76 -9.19 1.52 11.61
CA GLU A 76 -9.63 2.78 12.24
C GLU A 76 -9.69 4.01 11.31
N MET A 77 -9.82 3.80 9.99
CA MET A 77 -9.92 4.87 8.99
C MET A 77 -10.76 4.48 7.78
N SER A 78 -11.12 5.47 6.95
CA SER A 78 -11.96 5.23 5.77
C SER A 78 -11.18 4.54 4.64
N ALA A 79 -11.86 3.68 3.89
CA ALA A 79 -11.28 3.07 2.69
C ALA A 79 -10.84 4.12 1.66
N ARG A 80 -11.58 5.23 1.56
CA ARG A 80 -11.24 6.36 0.68
C ARG A 80 -9.88 6.94 1.03
N LYS A 81 -9.60 7.25 2.30
CA LYS A 81 -8.31 7.80 2.75
C LYS A 81 -7.14 6.87 2.38
N VAL A 82 -7.30 5.58 2.64
CA VAL A 82 -6.28 4.58 2.33
C VAL A 82 -6.02 4.46 0.82
N ILE A 83 -7.09 4.40 0.03
CA ILE A 83 -7.01 4.27 -1.43
C ILE A 83 -6.36 5.52 -2.04
N ASP A 84 -6.73 6.71 -1.54
CA ASP A 84 -6.16 7.99 -1.97
C ASP A 84 -4.68 8.08 -1.62
N PHE A 85 -4.31 7.74 -0.38
CA PHE A 85 -2.92 7.69 0.08
C PHE A 85 -2.04 6.80 -0.80
N VAL A 86 -2.43 5.53 -1.01
CA VAL A 86 -1.62 4.59 -1.80
C VAL A 86 -1.51 5.03 -3.25
N GLN A 87 -2.58 5.60 -3.83
CA GLN A 87 -2.55 6.13 -5.19
C GLN A 87 -1.68 7.39 -5.32
N GLY A 88 -1.64 8.23 -4.30
CA GLY A 88 -0.77 9.42 -4.24
C GLY A 88 0.66 9.13 -3.78
N LEU A 89 0.96 7.91 -3.31
CA LEU A 89 2.25 7.58 -2.73
C LEU A 89 3.36 7.55 -3.80
N GLU A 90 4.42 8.29 -3.56
CA GLU A 90 5.64 8.29 -4.35
C GLU A 90 6.75 7.65 -3.52
N PHE A 91 7.17 6.44 -3.90
CA PHE A 91 8.32 5.79 -3.29
C PHE A 91 9.20 5.27 -4.42
N SER A 92 10.51 5.43 -4.26
CA SER A 92 11.46 4.76 -5.13
C SER A 92 11.84 3.44 -4.46
N PRO A 93 11.71 2.29 -5.14
CA PRO A 93 12.48 1.13 -4.69
C PRO A 93 13.97 1.50 -4.68
N PRO A 94 14.79 0.92 -3.77
CA PRO A 94 16.23 1.01 -3.91
C PRO A 94 16.59 0.52 -5.32
N GLY A 95 17.35 1.33 -6.05
CA GLY A 95 17.47 1.23 -7.50
C GLY A 95 17.75 -0.20 -7.98
N THR A 96 16.98 -0.65 -8.96
CA THR A 96 17.49 -1.61 -9.94
C THR A 96 18.56 -0.86 -10.74
N THR A 97 19.75 -0.68 -10.17
CA THR A 97 20.93 -0.32 -10.94
C THR A 97 21.31 -1.58 -11.71
N GLY A 98 20.82 -1.71 -12.94
CA GLY A 98 21.09 -2.89 -13.76
C GLY A 98 20.34 -2.93 -15.10
N GLN A 99 20.69 -2.02 -16.01
CA GLN A 99 20.76 -2.29 -17.46
C GLN A 99 21.78 -1.29 -18.04
N PRO A 100 22.70 -1.64 -18.98
CA PRO A 100 22.79 -2.85 -19.82
C PRO A 100 24.11 -3.65 -19.70
N ASP A 101 24.10 -4.90 -20.19
CA ASP A 101 25.13 -5.40 -21.12
C ASP A 101 24.38 -6.04 -22.31
#